data_AF-A0A3D5GF79-F1
#
_entry.id   AF-A0A3D5GF79-F1
#
_cell.length_a   1.000
_cell.length_b   1.000
_cell.length_c   1.000
_cell.angle_alpha   90.00
_cell.angle_beta   90.00
_cell.angle_gamma   90.00
#
_symmetry.space_group_name_H-M   'P 1'
#
loop_
_entity.id
_entity.type
_entity.pdbx_description
1 polymer ?
#
loop_
_entity_poly.entity_id
_entity_poly.type
_entity_poly.pdbx_seq_one_letter_code
_entity_poly.pdbx_strand_id
1 'polypeptide(L)'
;MMQEVPHYEKVLTIPWKEVLYPIARKYAEEWREYRMKLLEKGRSLEDLKRRGGDDELNLLILEEEEEDREFGRGGQPDYQYNVKEDKYIQELAQFLGICHCILVGLMADRYHFSHGDVRPKLPELLPGLLEKVPSESLKEMLVGEIVSSYQNLYQLTGVDRPHLIPYLFLDLALSLSYLPDKSWARKQIEYSLLSWLKLRNLVDSFAEQKAGLLDLLLEAFISALIVADVEYTEKLNGCLAAIGESHHQETIQNAIQGEQNAEYQRQLEAERLRQEEEVERQRQLEEEAERLRQSEYQELERLLAAAQWQKADKETVKMMKTVIAGKHHYHLSYYVVSVEDIDNFPSEDLRIIDHLWVKYSDGRFGFSVQKRIYQSLGGTREYDEKIFGIFCDRVDWYKLVREHTNNWGMRGHDIQYKYNAPAGHLPVLALDVLNGLFLYADEKLSSPLLAALLSRPDL
;
A
#
# COMPACT_ATOMS: atom_id res chain seq x y z
N MET A 1 -36.24 52.77 9.97
CA MET A 1 -35.75 52.29 8.65
C MET A 1 -34.48 53.06 8.34
N MET A 2 -33.32 52.53 8.71
CA MET A 2 -32.06 53.02 8.16
C MET A 2 -32.00 52.51 6.73
N GLN A 3 -31.98 53.41 5.75
CA GLN A 3 -31.67 53.07 4.38
C GLN A 3 -30.21 52.57 4.37
N GLU A 4 -30.02 51.26 4.21
CA GLU A 4 -28.72 50.73 3.84
C GLU A 4 -28.38 51.30 2.46
N VAL A 5 -27.48 52.28 2.43
CA VAL A 5 -26.85 52.74 1.20
C VAL A 5 -26.09 51.53 0.65
N PRO A 6 -26.33 51.09 -0.60
CA PRO A 6 -25.60 49.96 -1.15
C PRO A 6 -24.11 50.27 -1.10
N HIS A 7 -23.35 49.43 -0.38
CA HIS A 7 -21.90 49.57 -0.31
C HIS A 7 -21.34 49.05 -1.64
N TYR A 8 -21.08 49.96 -2.58
CA TYR A 8 -20.42 49.62 -3.83
C TYR A 8 -18.92 49.51 -3.56
N GLU A 9 -18.41 48.29 -3.53
CA GLU A 9 -16.97 48.05 -3.52
C GLU A 9 -16.42 48.25 -4.94
N LYS A 10 -15.31 49.00 -5.03
CA LYS A 10 -14.64 49.24 -6.31
C LYS A 10 -13.97 47.95 -6.76
N VAL A 11 -14.46 47.36 -7.86
CA VAL A 11 -13.97 46.08 -8.37
C VAL A 11 -12.82 46.24 -9.36
N LEU A 12 -12.86 47.23 -10.25
CA LEU A 12 -11.82 47.45 -11.26
C LEU A 12 -11.70 48.94 -11.60
N THR A 13 -10.47 49.42 -11.81
CA THR A 13 -10.22 50.76 -12.40
C THR A 13 -9.83 50.58 -13.85
N ILE A 14 -10.55 51.19 -14.78
CA ILE A 14 -10.27 51.04 -16.20
C ILE A 14 -9.60 52.31 -16.73
N PRO A 15 -8.31 52.25 -17.13
CA PRO A 15 -7.64 53.35 -17.77
C PRO A 15 -8.11 53.45 -19.23
N TRP A 16 -9.26 54.08 -19.48
CA TRP A 16 -9.89 54.11 -20.81
C TRP A 16 -8.96 54.66 -21.91
N LYS A 17 -8.04 55.57 -21.58
CA LYS A 17 -7.02 56.07 -22.53
C LYS A 17 -6.07 54.97 -23.00
N GLU A 18 -5.63 54.08 -22.10
CA GLU A 18 -4.78 52.93 -22.46
C GLU A 18 -5.52 51.89 -23.30
N VAL A 19 -6.85 51.86 -23.22
CA VAL A 19 -7.69 51.04 -24.09
C VAL A 19 -7.78 51.67 -25.48
N LEU A 20 -8.13 52.96 -25.56
CA LEU A 20 -8.56 53.57 -26.82
C LEU A 20 -7.43 54.22 -27.62
N TYR A 21 -6.38 54.75 -26.99
CA TYR A 21 -5.31 55.47 -27.72
C TYR A 21 -4.45 54.54 -28.60
N PRO A 22 -4.08 53.32 -28.17
CA PRO A 22 -3.43 52.36 -29.07
C PRO A 22 -4.28 52.01 -30.30
N ILE A 23 -5.60 51.91 -30.11
CA ILE A 23 -6.54 51.63 -31.21
C ILE A 23 -6.66 52.84 -32.14
N ALA A 24 -6.71 54.05 -31.59
CA ALA A 24 -6.70 55.29 -32.36
C ALA A 24 -5.43 55.42 -33.22
N ARG A 25 -4.26 55.06 -32.69
CA ARG A 25 -3.00 54.99 -33.45
C ARG A 25 -3.09 53.98 -34.60
N LYS A 26 -3.55 52.77 -34.31
CA LYS A 26 -3.72 51.73 -35.33
C LYS A 26 -4.63 52.19 -36.48
N TYR A 27 -5.79 52.77 -36.17
CA TYR A 27 -6.68 53.26 -37.22
C TYR A 27 -6.11 54.48 -37.98
N ALA A 28 -5.35 55.35 -37.31
CA ALA A 28 -4.62 56.43 -37.96
C ALA A 28 -3.57 55.90 -38.95
N GLU A 29 -2.84 54.83 -38.61
CA GLU A 29 -1.89 54.15 -39.50
C GLU A 29 -2.59 53.49 -40.70
N GLU A 30 -3.69 52.75 -40.47
CA GLU A 30 -4.50 52.17 -41.54
C GLU A 30 -5.06 53.26 -42.48
N TRP A 31 -5.49 54.38 -41.89
CA TRP A 31 -5.92 55.55 -42.64
C TRP A 31 -4.78 56.18 -43.43
N ARG A 32 -3.56 56.29 -42.88
CA ARG A 32 -2.36 56.78 -43.59
C ARG A 32 -2.15 56.03 -44.89
N GLU A 33 -2.19 54.70 -44.86
CA GLU A 33 -2.02 53.87 -46.06
C GLU A 33 -3.14 54.07 -47.09
N TYR A 34 -4.39 54.11 -46.63
CA TYR A 34 -5.54 54.30 -47.52
C TYR A 34 -5.57 55.72 -48.13
N ARG A 35 -5.23 56.72 -47.32
CA ARG A 35 -5.08 58.13 -47.71
C ARG A 35 -4.05 58.30 -48.81
N MET A 36 -2.90 57.63 -48.73
CA MET A 36 -1.88 57.65 -49.80
C MET A 36 -2.45 57.15 -51.14
N LYS A 37 -3.19 56.03 -51.12
CA LYS A 37 -3.85 55.49 -52.33
C LYS A 37 -4.89 56.44 -52.92
N LEU A 38 -5.57 57.24 -52.09
CA LEU A 38 -6.52 58.24 -52.55
C LEU A 38 -5.83 59.47 -53.17
N LEU A 39 -4.71 59.90 -52.58
CA LEU A 39 -3.87 60.98 -53.12
C LEU A 39 -3.31 60.64 -54.50
N GLU A 40 -2.79 59.42 -54.68
CA GLU A 40 -2.33 58.93 -55.99
C GLU A 40 -3.43 58.95 -57.06
N LYS A 41 -4.69 58.79 -56.65
CA LYS A 41 -5.88 58.88 -57.53
C LYS A 41 -6.39 60.31 -57.73
N GLY A 42 -5.64 61.32 -57.28
CA GLY A 42 -5.96 62.74 -57.49
C GLY A 42 -7.08 63.27 -56.60
N ARG A 43 -7.36 62.66 -55.44
CA ARG A 43 -8.33 63.20 -54.47
C ARG A 43 -7.76 64.43 -53.76
N SER A 44 -8.61 65.42 -53.49
CA SER A 44 -8.23 66.65 -52.79
C SER A 44 -8.11 66.41 -51.28
N LEU A 45 -7.27 67.20 -50.61
CA LEU A 45 -7.10 67.17 -49.15
C LEU A 45 -8.43 67.40 -48.40
N GLU A 46 -9.35 68.19 -48.97
CA GLU A 46 -10.66 68.43 -48.37
C GLU A 46 -11.57 67.19 -48.44
N ASP A 47 -11.50 66.39 -49.52
CA ASP A 47 -12.21 65.11 -49.57
C ASP A 47 -11.61 64.09 -48.59
N LEU A 48 -10.29 64.10 -48.39
CA LEU A 48 -9.62 63.24 -47.40
C LEU A 48 -10.06 63.59 -45.97
N LYS A 49 -10.03 64.86 -45.59
CA LYS A 49 -10.51 65.32 -44.26
C LYS A 49 -11.95 64.91 -43.99
N ARG A 50 -12.82 65.07 -44.98
CA ARG A 50 -14.24 64.68 -44.86
C ARG A 50 -14.43 63.16 -44.72
N ARG A 51 -13.60 62.35 -45.37
CA ARG A 51 -13.68 60.88 -45.34
C ARG A 51 -13.02 60.27 -44.11
N GLY A 52 -11.90 60.83 -43.67
CA GLY A 52 -11.08 60.28 -42.58
C GLY A 52 -11.61 60.59 -41.19
N GLY A 53 -12.38 61.67 -41.02
CA GLY A 53 -13.00 61.99 -39.73
C GLY A 53 -11.98 62.08 -38.60
N ASP A 54 -12.21 61.33 -37.51
CA ASP A 54 -11.28 61.23 -36.38
C ASP A 54 -9.92 60.64 -36.80
N ASP A 55 -9.85 59.75 -37.79
CA ASP A 55 -8.60 59.11 -38.23
C ASP A 55 -7.65 60.10 -38.92
N GLU A 56 -8.17 61.08 -39.67
CA GLU A 56 -7.33 62.14 -40.25
C GLU A 56 -6.78 63.06 -39.15
N LEU A 57 -7.57 63.35 -38.12
CA LEU A 57 -7.10 64.15 -36.97
C LEU A 57 -6.05 63.39 -36.16
N ASN A 58 -6.29 62.10 -35.91
CA ASN A 58 -5.37 61.23 -35.19
C ASN A 58 -4.09 60.97 -35.97
N LEU A 59 -4.14 60.95 -37.30
CA LEU A 59 -2.96 60.85 -38.14
C LEU A 59 -2.02 62.05 -37.96
N LEU A 60 -2.56 63.27 -37.84
CA LEU A 60 -1.75 64.46 -37.56
C LEU A 60 -1.07 64.38 -36.19
N ILE A 61 -1.78 63.86 -35.18
CA ILE A 61 -1.24 63.66 -33.82
C ILE A 61 -0.14 62.59 -33.85
N LEU A 62 -0.36 61.50 -34.60
CA LEU A 62 0.60 60.42 -34.74
C LEU A 62 1.90 60.89 -35.43
N GLU A 63 1.77 61.69 -36.49
CA GLU A 63 2.91 62.29 -37.18
C GLU A 63 3.69 63.24 -36.24
N GLU A 64 3.01 64.05 -35.43
CA GLU A 64 3.64 64.89 -34.39
C GLU A 64 4.36 64.04 -33.33
N GLU A 65 3.76 62.94 -32.88
CA GLU A 65 4.35 61.99 -31.94
C GLU A 65 5.63 61.33 -32.52
N GLU A 66 5.60 60.95 -33.80
CA GLU A 66 6.74 60.36 -34.50
C GLU A 66 7.89 61.38 -34.68
N GLU A 67 7.58 62.60 -35.08
CA GLU A 67 8.54 63.70 -35.21
C GLU A 67 9.21 64.03 -33.87
N ASP A 68 8.43 64.23 -32.80
CA ASP A 68 8.97 64.52 -31.47
C ASP A 68 9.91 63.41 -30.98
N ARG A 69 9.58 62.15 -31.29
CA ARG A 69 10.41 60.98 -30.98
C ARG A 69 11.71 60.98 -31.78
N GLU A 70 11.67 61.36 -33.06
CA GLU A 70 12.85 61.47 -33.92
C GLU A 70 13.78 62.62 -33.47
N PHE A 71 13.21 63.76 -33.10
CA PHE A 71 13.96 64.94 -32.65
C PHE A 71 14.43 64.86 -31.19
N GLY A 72 14.06 63.81 -30.45
CA GLY A 72 14.49 63.59 -29.07
C GLY A 72 13.94 64.63 -28.10
N ARG A 73 12.72 65.13 -28.33
CA ARG A 73 12.06 66.09 -27.44
C ARG A 73 11.94 65.49 -26.04
N GLY A 74 12.50 66.17 -25.04
CA GLY A 74 12.43 65.73 -23.64
C GLY A 74 11.03 65.85 -23.05
N GLY A 75 10.61 64.83 -22.28
CA GLY A 75 9.27 64.71 -21.69
C GLY A 75 8.37 63.73 -22.43
N GLN A 76 7.25 63.33 -21.83
CA GLN A 76 6.16 62.62 -22.53
C GLN A 76 5.02 63.61 -22.74
N PRO A 77 4.86 64.19 -23.94
CA PRO A 77 3.70 65.01 -24.26
C PRO A 77 2.41 64.17 -24.12
N ASP A 78 1.35 64.73 -23.51
CA ASP A 78 0.05 64.07 -23.41
C ASP A 78 -0.73 64.25 -24.72
N TYR A 79 -0.39 63.44 -25.73
CA TYR A 79 -1.06 63.42 -27.03
C TYR A 79 -2.53 63.02 -26.87
N GLN A 80 -3.46 63.92 -27.19
CA GLN A 80 -4.89 63.70 -27.02
C GLN A 80 -5.52 63.16 -28.30
N TYR A 81 -5.44 61.84 -28.49
CA TYR A 81 -6.14 61.18 -29.58
C TYR A 81 -7.67 61.38 -29.48
N ASN A 82 -8.30 61.60 -30.63
CA ASN A 82 -9.74 61.77 -30.77
C ASN A 82 -10.42 60.41 -30.92
N VAL A 83 -11.37 60.12 -30.03
CA VAL A 83 -12.01 58.79 -29.91
C VAL A 83 -13.53 58.91 -29.80
N LYS A 84 -14.13 59.82 -30.58
CA LYS A 84 -15.55 60.17 -30.47
C LYS A 84 -16.44 59.33 -31.37
N GLU A 85 -15.89 58.78 -32.44
CA GLU A 85 -16.64 57.92 -33.37
C GLU A 85 -17.11 56.61 -32.72
N ASP A 86 -18.26 56.11 -33.18
CA ASP A 86 -18.93 54.91 -32.65
C ASP A 86 -18.04 53.65 -32.64
N LYS A 87 -17.06 53.57 -33.57
CA LYS A 87 -16.09 52.46 -33.62
C LYS A 87 -15.29 52.33 -32.32
N TYR A 88 -14.90 53.45 -31.69
CA TYR A 88 -14.16 53.42 -30.43
C TYR A 88 -15.04 53.00 -29.25
N ILE A 89 -16.33 53.37 -29.27
CA ILE A 89 -17.30 52.91 -28.27
C ILE A 89 -17.46 51.39 -28.34
N GLN A 90 -17.51 50.82 -29.56
CA GLN A 90 -17.59 49.37 -29.74
C GLN A 90 -16.35 48.65 -29.20
N GLU A 91 -15.16 49.17 -29.46
CA GLU A 91 -13.90 48.62 -28.95
C GLU A 91 -13.83 48.68 -27.41
N LEU A 92 -14.22 49.82 -26.81
CA LEU A 92 -14.33 49.93 -25.35
C LEU A 92 -15.36 48.93 -24.79
N ALA A 93 -16.52 48.80 -25.43
CA ALA A 93 -17.57 47.87 -25.01
C ALA A 93 -17.11 46.41 -25.08
N GLN A 94 -16.34 46.03 -26.09
CA GLN A 94 -15.74 44.69 -26.20
C GLN A 94 -14.78 44.43 -25.04
N PHE A 95 -13.88 45.37 -24.75
CA PHE A 95 -12.97 45.26 -23.60
C PHE A 95 -13.73 45.17 -22.28
N LEU A 96 -14.74 46.01 -22.07
CA LEU A 96 -15.62 45.95 -20.89
C LEU A 96 -16.34 44.61 -20.77
N GLY A 97 -16.74 44.02 -21.89
CA GLY A 97 -17.29 42.67 -21.95
C GLY A 97 -16.32 41.62 -21.42
N ILE A 98 -15.04 41.70 -21.80
CA ILE A 98 -13.98 40.81 -21.29
C ILE A 98 -13.82 41.00 -19.77
N CYS A 99 -13.73 42.25 -19.30
CA CYS A 99 -13.66 42.54 -17.87
C CYS A 99 -14.85 41.94 -17.12
N HIS A 100 -16.06 42.11 -17.65
CA HIS A 100 -17.28 41.58 -17.04
C HIS A 100 -17.26 40.05 -16.94
N CYS A 101 -16.84 39.35 -18.00
CA CYS A 101 -16.68 37.89 -17.97
C CYS A 101 -15.69 37.44 -16.89
N ILE A 102 -14.54 38.12 -16.76
CA ILE A 102 -13.55 37.82 -15.73
C ILE A 102 -14.15 38.05 -14.34
N LEU A 103 -14.80 39.19 -14.10
CA LEU A 103 -15.37 39.52 -12.79
C LEU A 103 -16.48 38.54 -12.37
N VAL A 104 -17.39 38.21 -13.29
CA VAL A 104 -18.44 37.21 -13.03
C VAL A 104 -17.83 35.83 -12.79
N GLY A 105 -16.80 35.45 -13.55
CA GLY A 105 -16.08 34.20 -13.33
C GLY A 105 -15.43 34.14 -11.95
N LEU A 106 -14.74 35.21 -11.52
CA LEU A 106 -14.14 35.30 -10.19
C LEU A 106 -15.18 35.21 -9.07
N MET A 107 -16.32 35.88 -9.24
CA MET A 107 -17.43 35.82 -8.27
C MET A 107 -18.05 34.41 -8.20
N ALA A 108 -18.27 33.78 -9.36
CA ALA A 108 -18.83 32.43 -9.44
C ALA A 108 -17.88 31.41 -8.81
N ASP A 109 -16.59 31.46 -9.15
CA ASP A 109 -15.58 30.58 -8.58
C ASP A 109 -15.47 30.75 -7.07
N ARG A 110 -15.44 32.00 -6.59
CA ARG A 110 -15.47 32.28 -5.14
C ARG A 110 -16.70 31.67 -4.49
N TYR A 111 -17.89 31.91 -5.03
CA TYR A 111 -19.13 31.40 -4.46
C TYR A 111 -19.15 29.88 -4.39
N HIS A 112 -18.85 29.19 -5.50
CA HIS A 112 -18.89 27.74 -5.58
C HIS A 112 -17.76 27.05 -4.83
N PHE A 113 -16.57 27.67 -4.76
CA PHE A 113 -15.47 27.16 -3.95
C PHE A 113 -15.83 27.21 -2.45
N SER A 114 -16.39 28.32 -1.98
CA SER A 114 -16.82 28.50 -0.59
C SER A 114 -18.00 27.60 -0.20
N HIS A 115 -18.99 27.40 -1.08
CA HIS A 115 -20.26 26.75 -0.71
C HIS A 115 -20.48 25.33 -1.27
N GLY A 116 -19.82 24.96 -2.37
CA GLY A 116 -20.16 23.76 -3.15
C GLY A 116 -19.02 22.76 -3.35
N ASP A 117 -17.85 23.01 -2.75
CA ASP A 117 -16.62 22.20 -2.96
C ASP A 117 -16.26 22.01 -4.45
N VAL A 118 -16.51 23.04 -5.25
CA VAL A 118 -16.17 23.05 -6.67
C VAL A 118 -14.88 23.83 -6.86
N ARG A 119 -13.91 23.23 -7.55
CA ARG A 119 -12.66 23.91 -7.91
C ARG A 119 -12.94 25.09 -8.86
N PRO A 120 -12.21 26.22 -8.73
CA PRO A 120 -12.31 27.34 -9.66
C PRO A 120 -12.16 26.91 -11.12
N LYS A 121 -13.01 27.44 -11.99
CA LYS A 121 -13.09 27.10 -13.41
C LYS A 121 -12.68 28.21 -14.36
N LEU A 122 -12.75 29.47 -13.92
CA LEU A 122 -12.26 30.59 -14.73
C LEU A 122 -10.79 30.42 -15.15
N PRO A 123 -9.84 29.84 -14.38
CA PRO A 123 -8.46 29.68 -14.83
C PRO A 123 -8.37 28.98 -16.20
N GLU A 124 -9.19 27.95 -16.44
CA GLU A 124 -9.24 27.20 -17.72
C GLU A 124 -9.70 28.08 -18.90
N LEU A 125 -10.42 29.18 -18.65
CA LEU A 125 -10.94 30.10 -19.65
C LEU A 125 -10.06 31.34 -19.87
N LEU A 126 -9.10 31.60 -18.97
CA LEU A 126 -8.25 32.78 -19.02
C LEU A 126 -7.49 32.92 -20.35
N PRO A 127 -6.88 31.86 -20.94
CA PRO A 127 -6.15 32.00 -22.19
C PRO A 127 -6.98 32.64 -23.30
N GLY A 128 -8.20 32.16 -23.52
CA GLY A 128 -9.08 32.68 -24.58
C GLY A 128 -9.72 34.04 -24.27
N LEU A 129 -9.85 34.41 -22.99
CA LEU A 129 -10.35 35.72 -22.59
C LEU A 129 -9.26 36.79 -22.73
N LEU A 130 -8.06 36.50 -22.25
CA LEU A 130 -6.93 37.43 -22.22
C LEU A 130 -6.27 37.58 -23.60
N GLU A 131 -6.37 36.60 -24.50
CA GLU A 131 -5.95 36.75 -25.90
C GLU A 131 -6.68 37.91 -26.60
N LYS A 132 -7.93 38.19 -26.21
CA LYS A 132 -8.76 39.26 -26.80
C LYS A 132 -8.50 40.64 -26.20
N VAL A 133 -7.58 40.75 -25.24
CA VAL A 133 -7.28 42.03 -24.58
C VAL A 133 -6.45 42.92 -25.52
N PRO A 134 -6.80 44.20 -25.72
CA PRO A 134 -6.21 45.03 -26.77
C PRO A 134 -4.72 45.35 -26.63
N SER A 135 -4.16 45.29 -25.42
CA SER A 135 -2.75 45.64 -25.17
C SER A 135 -2.15 44.81 -24.03
N GLU A 136 -0.83 44.63 -24.04
CA GLU A 136 -0.13 43.89 -22.97
C GLU A 136 -0.25 44.59 -21.61
N SER A 137 -0.19 45.93 -21.54
CA SER A 137 -0.40 46.69 -20.29
C SER A 137 -1.74 46.34 -19.62
N LEU A 138 -2.82 46.31 -20.41
CA LEU A 138 -4.14 45.96 -19.91
C LEU A 138 -4.21 44.49 -19.50
N LYS A 139 -3.51 43.61 -20.23
CA LYS A 139 -3.44 42.19 -19.90
C LYS A 139 -2.73 41.98 -18.57
N GLU A 140 -1.59 42.64 -18.35
CA GLU A 140 -0.86 42.61 -17.08
C GLU A 140 -1.71 43.15 -15.92
N MET A 141 -2.42 44.25 -16.12
CA MET A 141 -3.35 44.80 -15.13
C MET A 141 -4.45 43.79 -14.76
N LEU A 142 -5.12 43.19 -15.75
CA LEU A 142 -6.16 42.19 -15.50
C LEU A 142 -5.60 40.93 -14.84
N VAL A 143 -4.44 40.44 -15.27
CA VAL A 143 -3.76 39.28 -14.66
C VAL A 143 -3.41 39.58 -13.20
N GLY A 144 -2.94 40.80 -12.90
CA GLY A 144 -2.67 41.24 -11.52
C GLY A 144 -3.93 41.18 -10.64
N GLU A 145 -5.07 41.64 -11.13
CA GLU A 145 -6.35 41.57 -10.41
C GLU A 145 -6.84 40.12 -10.23
N ILE A 146 -6.71 39.28 -11.26
CA ILE A 146 -7.05 37.86 -11.20
C ILE A 146 -6.21 37.14 -10.15
N VAL A 147 -4.88 37.31 -10.21
CA VAL A 147 -3.94 36.67 -9.28
C VAL A 147 -4.21 37.13 -7.86
N SER A 148 -4.40 38.43 -7.64
CA SER A 148 -4.71 38.98 -6.31
C SER A 148 -6.04 38.43 -5.78
N SER A 149 -7.05 38.29 -6.63
CA SER A 149 -8.35 37.73 -6.27
C SER A 149 -8.25 36.26 -5.84
N TYR A 150 -7.51 35.43 -6.59
CA TYR A 150 -7.30 34.03 -6.22
C TYR A 150 -6.45 33.87 -4.98
N GLN A 151 -5.40 34.66 -4.82
CA GLN A 151 -4.58 34.64 -3.59
C GLN A 151 -5.43 34.97 -2.37
N ASN A 152 -6.27 35.99 -2.44
CA ASN A 152 -7.21 36.32 -1.37
C ASN A 152 -8.22 35.19 -1.12
N LEU A 153 -8.75 34.56 -2.18
CA LEU A 153 -9.66 33.42 -2.05
C LEU A 153 -8.98 32.26 -1.30
N TYR A 154 -7.76 31.91 -1.68
CA TYR A 154 -7.00 30.82 -1.09
C TYR A 154 -6.58 31.12 0.36
N GLN A 155 -6.26 32.38 0.68
CA GLN A 155 -5.94 32.78 2.05
C GLN A 155 -7.17 32.79 2.97
N LEU A 156 -8.31 33.29 2.50
CA LEU A 156 -9.51 33.47 3.35
C LEU A 156 -10.36 32.21 3.44
N THR A 157 -10.61 31.56 2.32
CA THR A 157 -11.52 30.40 2.22
C THR A 157 -10.75 29.09 2.22
N GLY A 158 -9.49 29.09 1.76
CA GLY A 158 -8.66 27.89 1.72
C GLY A 158 -8.26 27.34 3.08
N VAL A 159 -8.47 28.08 4.17
CA VAL A 159 -8.19 27.64 5.55
C VAL A 159 -8.92 26.34 5.89
N ASP A 160 -10.15 26.16 5.40
CA ASP A 160 -10.94 24.95 5.66
C ASP A 160 -10.45 23.73 4.85
N ARG A 161 -9.72 23.95 3.75
CA ARG A 161 -9.23 22.90 2.84
C ARG A 161 -7.79 23.15 2.43
N PRO A 162 -6.85 23.17 3.38
CA PRO A 162 -5.50 23.65 3.12
C PRO A 162 -4.73 22.71 2.18
N HIS A 163 -5.11 21.42 2.11
CA HIS A 163 -4.53 20.41 1.22
C HIS A 163 -4.79 20.66 -0.28
N LEU A 164 -5.85 21.40 -0.64
CA LEU A 164 -6.15 21.74 -2.03
C LEU A 164 -5.30 22.90 -2.56
N ILE A 165 -4.83 23.76 -1.65
CA ILE A 165 -4.21 25.04 -2.00
C ILE A 165 -2.99 24.90 -2.92
N PRO A 166 -2.05 23.95 -2.70
CA PRO A 166 -0.96 23.74 -3.64
C PRO A 166 -1.46 23.45 -5.06
N TYR A 167 -2.43 22.54 -5.20
CA TYR A 167 -2.98 22.16 -6.50
C TYR A 167 -3.68 23.31 -7.22
N LEU A 168 -4.38 24.18 -6.48
CA LEU A 168 -5.07 25.34 -7.04
C LEU A 168 -4.10 26.41 -7.56
N PHE A 169 -2.97 26.59 -6.87
CA PHE A 169 -1.89 27.44 -7.38
C PHE A 169 -1.29 26.87 -8.67
N LEU A 170 -1.10 25.54 -8.77
CA LEU A 170 -0.63 24.91 -10.02
C LEU A 170 -1.65 25.05 -11.16
N ASP A 171 -2.95 24.94 -10.88
CA ASP A 171 -4.00 25.18 -11.90
C ASP A 171 -3.92 26.60 -12.46
N LEU A 172 -3.74 27.59 -11.58
CA LEU A 172 -3.56 28.97 -11.99
C LEU A 172 -2.21 29.18 -12.71
N ALA A 173 -1.13 28.54 -12.26
CA ALA A 173 0.18 28.60 -12.90
C ALA A 173 0.10 28.11 -14.35
N LEU A 174 -0.50 26.95 -14.58
CA LEU A 174 -0.67 26.37 -15.91
C LEU A 174 -1.56 27.26 -16.79
N SER A 175 -2.61 27.84 -16.21
CA SER A 175 -3.49 28.76 -16.92
C SER A 175 -2.78 30.04 -17.33
N LEU A 176 -1.77 30.51 -16.59
CA LEU A 176 -0.99 31.71 -16.90
C LEU A 176 0.27 31.42 -17.72
N SER A 177 0.64 30.15 -17.90
CA SER A 177 1.91 29.78 -18.54
C SER A 177 1.95 30.08 -20.04
N TYR A 178 0.82 30.35 -20.70
CA TYR A 178 0.79 30.75 -22.10
C TYR A 178 1.21 32.22 -22.31
N LEU A 179 1.16 33.05 -21.26
CA LEU A 179 1.52 34.47 -21.35
C LEU A 179 2.99 34.65 -21.77
N PRO A 180 3.35 35.72 -22.50
CA PRO A 180 4.74 36.00 -22.84
C PRO A 180 5.64 36.14 -21.60
N ASP A 181 5.17 36.88 -20.59
CA ASP A 181 5.83 36.96 -19.30
C ASP A 181 5.50 35.74 -18.43
N LYS A 182 6.47 34.83 -18.32
CA LYS A 182 6.36 33.61 -17.51
C LYS A 182 6.45 33.88 -16.00
N SER A 183 6.78 35.10 -15.57
CA SER A 183 6.90 35.47 -14.15
C SER A 183 5.60 35.22 -13.38
N TRP A 184 4.45 35.45 -14.01
CA TRP A 184 3.13 35.22 -13.43
C TRP A 184 2.92 33.76 -13.04
N ALA A 185 3.18 32.84 -13.98
CA ALA A 185 3.08 31.41 -13.76
C ALA A 185 4.14 30.92 -12.77
N ARG A 186 5.39 31.37 -12.92
CA ARG A 186 6.51 31.03 -12.00
C ARG A 186 6.14 31.36 -10.56
N LYS A 187 5.61 32.55 -10.30
CA LYS A 187 5.23 32.99 -8.96
C LYS A 187 4.12 32.11 -8.35
N GLN A 188 3.18 31.63 -9.17
CA GLN A 188 2.17 30.68 -8.69
C GLN A 188 2.78 29.31 -8.33
N ILE A 189 3.76 28.83 -9.09
CA ILE A 189 4.50 27.60 -8.75
C ILE A 189 5.21 27.76 -7.40
N GLU A 190 5.85 28.90 -7.16
CA GLU A 190 6.48 29.22 -5.89
C GLU A 190 5.45 29.21 -4.73
N TYR A 191 4.29 29.85 -4.89
CA TYR A 191 3.22 29.80 -3.89
C TYR A 191 2.67 28.40 -3.66
N SER A 192 2.59 27.57 -4.70
CA SER A 192 2.21 26.16 -4.58
C SER A 192 3.18 25.40 -3.68
N LEU A 193 4.48 25.47 -4.00
CA LEU A 193 5.54 24.80 -3.23
C LEU A 193 5.59 25.29 -1.79
N LEU A 194 5.47 26.61 -1.59
CA LEU A 194 5.38 27.21 -0.25
C LEU A 194 4.22 26.64 0.56
N SER A 195 3.04 26.55 -0.06
CA SER A 195 1.84 26.01 0.60
C SER A 195 2.01 24.52 0.90
N TRP A 196 2.62 23.76 -0.02
CA TRP A 196 2.89 22.33 0.16
C TRP A 196 3.88 22.06 1.30
N LEU A 197 4.93 22.89 1.43
CA LEU A 197 5.93 22.81 2.50
C LEU A 197 5.34 23.22 3.85
N LYS A 198 4.50 24.27 3.88
CA LYS A 198 3.78 24.71 5.08
C LYS A 198 2.86 23.62 5.64
N LEU A 199 2.13 22.90 4.78
CA LEU A 199 1.29 21.77 5.19
C LEU A 199 2.04 20.67 5.95
N ARG A 200 3.35 20.55 5.70
CA ARG A 200 4.24 19.57 6.34
C ARG A 200 5.05 20.14 7.49
N ASN A 201 4.79 21.40 7.90
CA ASN A 201 5.54 22.12 8.91
C ASN A 201 7.05 22.19 8.62
N LEU A 202 7.43 22.21 7.33
CA LEU A 202 8.84 22.27 6.94
C LEU A 202 9.34 23.70 6.84
N VAL A 203 8.43 24.68 6.73
CA VAL A 203 8.77 26.09 6.53
C VAL A 203 7.70 27.00 7.12
N ASP A 204 8.11 27.96 7.96
CA ASP A 204 7.23 28.97 8.55
C ASP A 204 7.19 30.28 7.74
N SER A 205 8.30 30.72 7.16
CA SER A 205 8.32 31.90 6.27
C SER A 205 9.48 31.88 5.28
N PHE A 206 9.19 31.99 3.98
CA PHE A 206 10.16 32.51 3.02
C PHE A 206 9.86 33.98 2.76
N ALA A 207 10.91 34.79 2.62
CA ALA A 207 10.77 36.14 2.09
C ALA A 207 10.39 36.04 0.61
N GLU A 208 9.22 36.58 0.23
CA GLU A 208 8.64 36.53 -1.13
C GLU A 208 9.48 37.25 -2.21
N GLN A 209 10.67 37.74 -1.88
CA GLN A 209 11.53 38.55 -2.74
C GLN A 209 13.00 38.11 -2.68
N LYS A 210 13.26 36.80 -2.70
CA LYS A 210 14.62 36.27 -2.78
C LYS A 210 14.90 35.78 -4.20
N ALA A 211 15.99 36.24 -4.81
CA ALA A 211 16.46 35.67 -6.07
C ALA A 211 16.76 34.17 -5.90
N GLY A 212 16.35 33.35 -6.87
CA GLY A 212 16.49 31.88 -6.78
C GLY A 212 15.55 31.21 -5.77
N LEU A 213 14.42 31.84 -5.41
CA LEU A 213 13.44 31.26 -4.48
C LEU A 213 12.92 29.90 -4.98
N LEU A 214 12.60 29.77 -6.27
CA LEU A 214 12.13 28.52 -6.85
C LEU A 214 13.10 27.35 -6.61
N ASP A 215 14.40 27.54 -6.82
CA ASP A 215 15.40 26.50 -6.63
C ASP A 215 15.46 26.02 -5.17
N LEU A 216 15.48 26.97 -4.23
CA LEU A 216 15.46 26.67 -2.78
C LEU A 216 14.20 25.89 -2.37
N LEU A 217 13.04 26.25 -2.94
CA LEU A 217 11.78 25.56 -2.68
C LEU A 217 11.78 24.14 -3.24
N LEU A 218 12.34 23.96 -4.44
CA LEU A 218 12.44 22.66 -5.08
C LEU A 218 13.41 21.74 -4.35
N GLU A 219 14.54 22.24 -3.87
CA GLU A 219 15.47 21.48 -3.03
C GLU A 219 14.79 20.98 -1.74
N ALA A 220 14.06 21.86 -1.06
CA ALA A 220 13.32 21.51 0.15
C ALA A 220 12.17 20.52 -0.14
N PHE A 221 11.46 20.71 -1.25
CA PHE A 221 10.41 19.80 -1.71
C PHE A 221 10.96 18.41 -2.01
N ILE A 222 12.03 18.31 -2.80
CA ILE A 222 12.68 17.04 -3.16
C ILE A 222 13.15 16.29 -1.91
N SER A 223 13.73 17.00 -0.94
CA SER A 223 14.23 16.41 0.30
C SER A 223 13.12 15.85 1.20
N ALA A 224 11.88 16.29 1.02
CA ALA A 224 10.73 15.90 1.83
C ALA A 224 9.70 15.06 1.06
N LEU A 225 10.02 14.68 -0.18
CA LEU A 225 9.12 13.98 -1.08
C LEU A 225 8.83 12.57 -0.56
N ILE A 226 7.58 12.13 -0.69
CA ILE A 226 7.17 10.74 -0.42
C ILE A 226 6.40 10.16 -1.60
N VAL A 227 6.23 8.83 -1.61
CA VAL A 227 5.54 8.11 -2.69
C VAL A 227 4.08 8.56 -2.88
N ALA A 228 3.42 9.08 -1.84
CA ALA A 228 2.07 9.63 -1.96
C ALA A 228 1.98 10.92 -2.78
N ASP A 229 3.11 11.58 -3.08
CA ASP A 229 3.15 12.88 -3.76
C ASP A 229 3.22 12.78 -5.29
N VAL A 230 3.10 11.58 -5.87
CA VAL A 230 3.21 11.35 -7.33
C VAL A 230 2.28 12.29 -8.12
N GLU A 231 1.00 12.39 -7.76
CA GLU A 231 0.04 13.22 -8.50
C GLU A 231 0.40 14.72 -8.45
N TYR A 232 0.80 15.22 -7.27
CA TYR A 232 1.26 16.60 -7.13
C TYR A 232 2.51 16.84 -7.99
N THR A 233 3.43 15.88 -7.98
CA THR A 233 4.71 15.93 -8.67
C THR A 233 4.53 15.97 -10.19
N GLU A 234 3.63 15.16 -10.73
CA GLU A 234 3.29 15.17 -12.16
C GLU A 234 2.75 16.55 -12.59
N LYS A 235 1.84 17.11 -11.79
CA LYS A 235 1.25 18.43 -12.08
C LYS A 235 2.28 19.55 -11.97
N LEU A 236 3.14 19.52 -10.96
CA LEU A 236 4.24 20.47 -10.79
C LEU A 236 5.20 20.41 -11.99
N ASN A 237 5.60 19.20 -12.41
CA ASN A 237 6.44 19.00 -13.59
C ASN A 237 5.78 19.55 -14.85
N GLY A 238 4.47 19.37 -15.03
CA GLY A 238 3.72 19.97 -16.15
C GLY A 238 3.80 21.50 -16.16
N CYS A 239 3.66 22.14 -14.99
CA CYS A 239 3.78 23.59 -14.86
C CYS A 239 5.22 24.09 -15.14
N LEU A 240 6.24 23.39 -14.62
CA LEU A 240 7.66 23.68 -14.87
C LEU A 240 7.99 23.57 -16.37
N ALA A 241 7.48 22.53 -17.05
CA ALA A 241 7.61 22.38 -18.51
C ALA A 241 7.06 23.61 -19.24
N ALA A 242 5.87 24.04 -18.85
CA ALA A 242 5.14 25.10 -19.54
C ALA A 242 5.82 26.48 -19.41
N ILE A 243 6.66 26.68 -18.39
CA ILE A 243 7.47 27.89 -18.22
C ILE A 243 8.93 27.73 -18.70
N GLY A 244 9.29 26.58 -19.27
CA GLY A 244 10.64 26.31 -19.80
C GLY A 244 11.66 25.80 -18.78
N GLU A 245 11.25 25.49 -17.55
CA GLU A 245 12.11 24.99 -16.48
C GLU A 245 12.29 23.46 -16.54
N SER A 246 12.76 22.97 -17.71
CA SER A 246 12.82 21.53 -18.00
C SER A 246 13.87 20.79 -17.16
N HIS A 247 14.91 21.48 -16.69
CA HIS A 247 16.02 20.85 -15.97
C HIS A 247 15.60 20.31 -14.60
N HIS A 248 14.67 20.97 -13.90
CA HIS A 248 14.15 20.49 -12.62
C HIS A 248 13.30 19.23 -12.75
N GLN A 249 12.69 18.99 -13.91
CA GLN A 249 11.78 17.86 -14.11
C GLN A 249 12.49 16.52 -13.95
N GLU A 250 13.69 16.39 -14.51
CA GLU A 250 14.49 15.18 -14.40
C GLU A 250 14.90 14.92 -12.95
N THR A 251 15.31 15.96 -12.23
CA THR A 251 15.67 15.85 -10.80
C THR A 251 14.49 15.36 -9.96
N ILE A 252 13.32 15.97 -10.16
CA ILE A 252 12.10 15.60 -9.44
C ILE A 252 11.66 14.17 -9.78
N GLN A 253 11.71 13.79 -11.07
CA GLN A 253 11.35 12.44 -11.53
C GLN A 253 12.29 11.37 -10.96
N ASN A 254 13.59 11.66 -10.91
CA ASN A 254 14.58 10.76 -10.31
C ASN A 254 14.38 10.61 -8.79
N ALA A 255 14.02 11.70 -8.11
CA ALA A 255 13.74 11.68 -6.67
C ALA A 255 12.51 10.81 -6.35
N ILE A 256 11.38 10.99 -7.05
CA ILE A 256 10.18 10.19 -6.80
C ILE A 256 10.40 8.70 -7.12
N GLN A 257 11.15 8.39 -8.18
CA GLN A 257 11.52 7.02 -8.52
C GLN A 257 12.43 6.39 -7.46
N GLY A 258 13.36 7.18 -6.91
CA GLY A 258 14.21 6.77 -5.80
C GLY A 258 13.39 6.36 -4.56
N GLU A 259 12.41 7.17 -4.18
CA GLU A 259 11.51 6.87 -3.05
C GLU A 259 10.64 5.64 -3.30
N GLN A 260 10.08 5.49 -4.50
CA GLN A 260 9.32 4.29 -4.89
C GLN A 260 10.18 3.01 -4.78
N ASN A 261 11.42 3.08 -5.25
CA ASN A 261 12.36 1.97 -5.15
C ASN A 261 12.71 1.67 -3.68
N ALA A 262 12.93 2.69 -2.86
CA ALA A 262 13.24 2.54 -1.44
C ALA A 262 12.05 1.94 -0.66
N GLU A 263 10.81 2.32 -0.98
CA GLU A 263 9.62 1.71 -0.39
C GLU A 263 9.47 0.24 -0.80
N TYR A 264 9.70 -0.08 -2.07
CA TYR A 264 9.68 -1.47 -2.55
C TYR A 264 10.73 -2.34 -1.82
N GLN A 265 11.95 -1.84 -1.62
CA GLN A 265 12.98 -2.56 -0.87
C GLN A 265 12.59 -2.76 0.61
N ARG A 266 12.00 -1.73 1.26
CA ARG A 266 11.46 -1.86 2.62
C ARG A 266 10.39 -2.94 2.72
N GLN A 267 9.51 -3.05 1.72
CA GLN A 267 8.48 -4.09 1.68
C GLN A 267 9.08 -5.50 1.51
N LEU A 268 10.08 -5.65 0.65
CA LEU A 268 10.79 -6.93 0.48
C LEU A 268 11.51 -7.37 1.76
N GLU A 269 12.16 -6.44 2.45
CA GLU A 269 12.84 -6.72 3.72
C GLU A 269 11.84 -7.09 4.82
N ALA A 270 10.72 -6.36 4.93
CA ALA A 270 9.66 -6.69 5.86
C ALA A 270 9.07 -8.09 5.59
N GLU A 271 8.87 -8.46 4.33
CA GLU A 271 8.41 -9.80 3.95
C GLU A 271 9.44 -10.88 4.30
N ARG A 272 10.73 -10.63 4.04
CA ARG A 272 11.82 -11.54 4.42
C ARG A 272 11.83 -11.79 5.94
N LEU A 273 11.74 -10.72 6.73
CA LEU A 273 11.70 -10.83 8.20
C LEU A 273 10.47 -11.61 8.68
N ARG A 274 9.29 -11.39 8.07
CA ARG A 274 8.08 -12.18 8.38
C ARG A 274 8.29 -13.66 8.10
N GLN A 275 8.94 -14.00 6.99
CA GLN A 275 9.24 -15.38 6.63
C GLN A 275 10.25 -16.01 7.59
N GLU A 276 11.30 -15.28 7.97
CA GLU A 276 12.28 -15.73 8.97
C GLU A 276 11.63 -15.97 10.34
N GLU A 277 10.75 -15.07 10.79
CA GLU A 277 9.98 -15.24 12.04
C GLU A 277 9.06 -16.46 12.00
N GLU A 278 8.40 -16.72 10.86
CA GLU A 278 7.52 -17.88 10.71
C GLU A 278 8.30 -19.20 10.68
N VAL A 279 9.46 -19.23 10.00
CA VAL A 279 10.35 -20.39 10.01
C VAL A 279 10.86 -20.68 11.42
N GLU A 280 11.28 -19.66 12.16
CA GLU A 280 11.74 -19.81 13.54
C GLU A 280 10.61 -20.25 14.48
N ARG A 281 9.40 -19.72 14.30
CA ARG A 281 8.21 -20.17 15.03
C ARG A 281 7.91 -21.65 14.76
N GLN A 282 7.91 -22.06 13.49
CA GLN A 282 7.67 -23.44 13.09
C GLN A 282 8.72 -24.38 13.69
N ARG A 283 10.00 -23.97 13.65
CA ARG A 283 11.09 -24.71 14.27
C ARG A 283 10.89 -24.87 15.78
N GLN A 284 10.50 -23.80 16.49
CA GLN A 284 10.25 -23.87 17.94
C GLN A 284 9.09 -24.81 18.27
N LEU A 285 8.02 -24.79 17.48
CA LEU A 285 6.89 -25.72 17.62
C LEU A 285 7.33 -27.18 17.38
N GLU A 286 8.18 -27.43 16.39
CA GLU A 286 8.74 -28.75 16.12
C GLU A 286 9.66 -29.24 17.25
N GLU A 287 10.54 -28.38 17.77
CA GLU A 287 11.41 -28.66 18.91
C GLU A 287 10.62 -28.90 20.20
N GLU A 288 9.51 -28.18 20.41
CA GLU A 288 8.60 -28.42 21.54
C GLU A 288 7.83 -29.72 21.38
N ALA A 289 7.29 -30.00 20.18
CA ALA A 289 6.60 -31.25 19.88
C ALA A 289 7.52 -32.46 20.07
N GLU A 290 8.78 -32.36 19.64
CA GLU A 290 9.79 -33.40 19.84
C GLU A 290 10.12 -33.60 21.33
N ARG A 291 10.30 -32.50 22.08
CA ARG A 291 10.51 -32.58 23.54
C ARG A 291 9.33 -33.22 24.26
N LEU A 292 8.11 -32.86 23.89
CA LEU A 292 6.89 -33.47 24.44
C LEU A 292 6.85 -34.96 24.13
N ARG A 293 7.09 -35.37 22.87
CA ARG A 293 7.18 -36.79 22.49
C ARG A 293 8.21 -37.54 23.32
N GLN A 294 9.43 -37.02 23.46
CA GLN A 294 10.47 -37.65 24.29
C GLN A 294 10.04 -37.77 25.75
N SER A 295 9.36 -36.76 26.31
CA SER A 295 8.84 -36.81 27.68
C SER A 295 7.82 -37.94 27.91
N GLU A 296 7.05 -38.31 26.89
CA GLU A 296 6.05 -39.37 26.99
C GLU A 296 6.68 -40.75 27.20
N TYR A 297 7.89 -40.97 26.69
CA TYR A 297 8.64 -42.23 26.83
C TYR A 297 9.62 -42.25 28.01
N GLN A 298 9.85 -41.12 28.68
CA GLN A 298 10.82 -41.02 29.79
C GLN A 298 10.50 -41.96 30.95
N GLU A 299 9.21 -42.14 31.28
CA GLU A 299 8.85 -43.05 32.38
C GLU A 299 9.12 -44.51 32.01
N LEU A 300 8.82 -44.92 30.78
CA LEU A 300 9.15 -46.26 30.30
C LEU A 300 10.67 -46.48 30.30
N GLU A 301 11.45 -45.53 29.77
CA GLU A 301 12.92 -45.58 29.79
C GLU A 301 13.46 -45.70 31.23
N ARG A 302 12.95 -44.89 32.16
CA ARG A 302 13.35 -44.90 33.57
C ARG A 302 13.06 -46.25 34.24
N LEU A 303 11.87 -46.82 33.99
CA LEU A 303 11.47 -48.11 34.54
C LEU A 303 12.31 -49.25 33.97
N LEU A 304 12.60 -49.23 32.67
CA LEU A 304 13.46 -50.21 32.00
C LEU A 304 14.92 -50.11 32.46
N ALA A 305 15.47 -48.90 32.57
CA ALA A 305 16.81 -48.66 33.10
C ALA A 305 16.99 -49.14 34.54
N ALA A 306 15.94 -49.01 35.36
CA ALA A 306 15.91 -49.51 36.73
C ALA A 306 15.58 -51.02 36.83
N ALA A 307 15.48 -51.73 35.70
CA ALA A 307 15.08 -53.13 35.62
C ALA A 307 13.73 -53.43 36.33
N GLN A 308 12.84 -52.44 36.41
CA GLN A 308 11.49 -52.57 36.98
C GLN A 308 10.53 -53.14 35.95
N TRP A 309 10.84 -54.35 35.46
CA TRP A 309 10.21 -55.00 34.30
C TRP A 309 8.68 -55.04 34.38
N GLN A 310 8.11 -55.35 35.55
CA GLN A 310 6.65 -55.38 35.73
C GLN A 310 5.99 -54.02 35.54
N LYS A 311 6.64 -52.94 36.00
CA LYS A 311 6.11 -51.59 35.85
C LYS A 311 6.32 -51.09 34.43
N ALA A 312 7.46 -51.40 33.81
CA ALA A 312 7.73 -51.10 32.41
C ALA A 312 6.72 -51.76 31.47
N ASP A 313 6.34 -53.02 31.74
CA ASP A 313 5.31 -53.75 31.00
C ASP A 313 3.95 -53.06 31.08
N LYS A 314 3.54 -52.64 32.29
CA LYS A 314 2.30 -51.86 32.51
C LYS A 314 2.33 -50.49 31.84
N GLU A 315 3.45 -49.78 31.91
CA GLU A 315 3.59 -48.47 31.26
C GLU A 315 3.53 -48.64 29.74
N THR A 316 4.15 -49.68 29.18
CA THR A 316 4.09 -49.98 27.74
C THR A 316 2.64 -50.19 27.27
N VAL A 317 1.83 -50.95 28.02
CA VAL A 317 0.40 -51.14 27.75
C VAL A 317 -0.37 -49.82 27.77
N LYS A 318 -0.16 -49.02 28.81
CA LYS A 318 -0.80 -47.72 28.98
C LYS A 318 -0.43 -46.76 27.83
N MET A 319 0.84 -46.76 27.43
CA MET A 319 1.33 -45.94 26.32
C MET A 319 0.70 -46.35 24.99
N MET A 320 0.73 -47.65 24.65
CA MET A 320 0.10 -48.12 23.40
C MET A 320 -1.39 -47.79 23.35
N LYS A 321 -2.12 -47.95 24.46
CA LYS A 321 -3.54 -47.53 24.53
C LYS A 321 -3.72 -46.02 24.37
N THR A 322 -2.82 -45.22 24.91
CA THR A 322 -2.88 -43.75 24.80
C THR A 322 -2.61 -43.29 23.36
N VAL A 323 -1.68 -43.94 22.66
CA VAL A 323 -1.40 -43.67 21.24
C VAL A 323 -2.59 -44.06 20.35
N ILE A 324 -3.17 -45.24 20.58
CA ILE A 324 -4.32 -45.74 19.80
C ILE A 324 -5.59 -44.91 20.04
N ALA A 325 -5.94 -44.66 21.31
CA ALA A 325 -7.16 -43.94 21.64
C ALA A 325 -7.03 -42.41 21.42
N GLY A 326 -5.82 -41.88 21.32
CA GLY A 326 -5.54 -40.44 21.33
C GLY A 326 -5.54 -39.84 22.74
N LYS A 327 -4.76 -38.78 22.95
CA LYS A 327 -4.44 -38.16 24.27
C LYS A 327 -5.64 -37.61 25.07
N HIS A 328 -6.86 -37.63 24.52
CA HIS A 328 -8.05 -36.99 25.10
C HIS A 328 -9.14 -37.95 25.62
N HIS A 329 -8.91 -39.27 25.63
CA HIS A 329 -9.96 -40.21 26.06
C HIS A 329 -9.98 -40.46 27.57
N TYR A 330 -11.09 -40.08 28.20
CA TYR A 330 -11.39 -40.22 29.65
C TYR A 330 -11.50 -41.67 30.16
N HIS A 331 -11.40 -42.67 29.28
CA HIS A 331 -11.73 -44.06 29.59
C HIS A 331 -10.74 -45.08 28.98
N LEU A 332 -9.44 -44.87 29.16
CA LEU A 332 -8.39 -45.84 28.78
C LEU A 332 -8.59 -47.25 29.39
N SER A 333 -9.36 -47.36 30.48
CA SER A 333 -9.69 -48.64 31.13
C SER A 333 -10.67 -49.50 30.35
N TYR A 334 -11.50 -48.92 29.46
CA TYR A 334 -12.55 -49.62 28.72
C TYR A 334 -12.28 -49.74 27.21
N TYR A 335 -11.16 -49.18 26.71
CA TYR A 335 -10.82 -49.28 25.30
C TYR A 335 -10.31 -50.69 24.96
N VAL A 336 -11.03 -51.38 24.08
CA VAL A 336 -10.66 -52.70 23.55
C VAL A 336 -9.90 -52.49 22.25
N VAL A 337 -8.63 -52.89 22.23
CA VAL A 337 -7.75 -52.77 21.05
C VAL A 337 -8.16 -53.80 20.01
N SER A 338 -8.39 -53.34 18.77
CA SER A 338 -8.72 -54.17 17.61
C SER A 338 -7.48 -54.46 16.74
N VAL A 339 -7.59 -55.39 15.78
CA VAL A 339 -6.51 -55.66 14.81
C VAL A 339 -6.23 -54.43 13.96
N GLU A 340 -7.27 -53.67 13.61
CA GLU A 340 -7.15 -52.42 12.86
C GLU A 340 -6.35 -51.35 13.62
N ASP A 341 -6.52 -51.27 14.95
CA ASP A 341 -5.73 -50.35 15.78
C ASP A 341 -4.23 -50.71 15.80
N ILE A 342 -3.92 -52.01 15.76
CA ILE A 342 -2.53 -52.50 15.70
C ILE A 342 -1.93 -52.24 14.31
N ASP A 343 -2.71 -52.43 13.25
CA ASP A 343 -2.28 -52.14 11.88
C ASP A 343 -2.05 -50.64 11.66
N ASN A 344 -2.88 -49.80 12.27
CA ASN A 344 -2.78 -48.34 12.18
C ASN A 344 -1.87 -47.72 13.25
N PHE A 345 -1.28 -48.52 14.14
CA PHE A 345 -0.37 -48.02 15.18
C PHE A 345 0.80 -47.25 14.53
N PRO A 346 1.17 -46.06 15.01
CA PRO A 346 2.25 -45.29 14.39
C PRO A 346 3.59 -46.04 14.46
N SER A 347 4.26 -46.18 13.31
CA SER A 347 5.53 -46.90 13.21
C SER A 347 6.61 -46.36 14.14
N GLU A 348 6.67 -45.04 14.32
CA GLU A 348 7.70 -44.40 15.11
C GLU A 348 7.55 -44.73 16.60
N ASP A 349 6.34 -44.62 17.14
CA ASP A 349 6.03 -44.98 18.52
C ASP A 349 6.35 -46.47 18.80
N LEU A 350 6.05 -47.35 17.83
CA LEU A 350 6.34 -48.78 17.96
C LEU A 350 7.85 -49.08 17.99
N ARG A 351 8.62 -48.39 17.16
CA ARG A 351 10.09 -48.49 17.14
C ARG A 351 10.71 -47.96 18.42
N ILE A 352 10.23 -46.83 18.95
CA ILE A 352 10.74 -46.27 20.21
C ILE A 352 10.53 -47.27 21.36
N ILE A 353 9.31 -47.80 21.48
CA ILE A 353 8.98 -48.80 22.51
C ILE A 353 9.88 -50.03 22.37
N ASP A 354 9.97 -50.61 21.16
CA ASP A 354 10.80 -51.79 20.93
C ASP A 354 12.27 -51.53 21.24
N HIS A 355 12.82 -50.41 20.76
CA HIS A 355 14.21 -50.03 20.97
C HIS A 355 14.54 -49.91 22.46
N LEU A 356 13.67 -49.28 23.26
CA LEU A 356 13.87 -49.17 24.70
C LEU A 356 13.91 -50.55 25.36
N TRP A 357 12.98 -51.43 25.01
CA TRP A 357 12.96 -52.80 25.53
C TRP A 357 14.22 -53.58 25.17
N VAL A 358 14.66 -53.52 23.90
CA VAL A 358 15.87 -54.18 23.41
C VAL A 358 17.12 -53.63 24.09
N LYS A 359 17.26 -52.30 24.17
CA LYS A 359 18.42 -51.61 24.75
C LYS A 359 18.64 -51.98 26.22
N TYR A 360 17.61 -51.90 27.04
CA TYR A 360 17.76 -52.10 28.49
C TYR A 360 17.74 -53.56 28.92
N SER A 361 17.32 -54.48 28.04
CA SER A 361 17.32 -55.92 28.32
C SER A 361 18.53 -56.67 27.78
N ASP A 362 19.53 -55.96 27.23
CA ASP A 362 20.68 -56.56 26.53
C ASP A 362 20.25 -57.45 25.34
N GLY A 363 19.27 -56.96 24.58
CA GLY A 363 18.73 -57.64 23.40
C GLY A 363 17.81 -58.83 23.69
N ARG A 364 17.40 -59.04 24.94
CA ARG A 364 16.59 -60.19 25.36
C ARG A 364 15.09 -59.97 25.22
N PHE A 365 14.61 -58.75 25.39
CA PHE A 365 13.19 -58.37 25.40
C PHE A 365 12.91 -57.34 24.30
N GLY A 366 11.65 -57.27 23.85
CA GLY A 366 11.21 -56.44 22.73
C GLY A 366 10.30 -57.21 21.77
N PHE A 367 9.45 -56.50 21.05
CA PHE A 367 8.58 -57.08 20.02
C PHE A 367 9.38 -57.58 18.82
N SER A 368 10.49 -56.94 18.45
CA SER A 368 11.38 -57.43 17.38
C SER A 368 12.01 -58.77 17.76
N VAL A 369 12.32 -58.97 19.05
CA VAL A 369 12.79 -60.26 19.58
C VAL A 369 11.67 -61.31 19.53
N GLN A 370 10.45 -60.97 19.96
CA GLN A 370 9.28 -61.84 19.87
C GLN A 370 8.95 -62.21 18.42
N LYS A 371 8.96 -61.23 17.52
CA LYS A 371 8.71 -61.40 16.08
C LYS A 371 9.68 -62.40 15.48
N ARG A 372 10.99 -62.23 15.73
CA ARG A 372 12.02 -63.16 15.25
C ARG A 372 11.77 -64.58 15.77
N ILE A 373 11.38 -64.74 17.02
CA ILE A 373 11.06 -66.05 17.60
C ILE A 373 9.80 -66.63 16.95
N TYR A 374 8.71 -65.87 16.87
CA TYR A 374 7.44 -66.29 16.29
C TYR A 374 7.60 -66.73 14.82
N GLN A 375 8.28 -65.92 14.01
CA GLN A 375 8.57 -66.25 12.61
C GLN A 375 9.47 -67.48 12.46
N SER A 376 10.46 -67.67 13.36
CA SER A 376 11.32 -68.87 13.34
C SER A 376 10.54 -70.18 13.57
N LEU A 377 9.35 -70.10 14.17
CA LEU A 377 8.46 -71.23 14.42
C LEU A 377 7.42 -71.42 13.29
N GLY A 378 7.52 -70.62 12.22
CA GLY A 378 6.56 -70.61 11.12
C GLY A 378 5.38 -69.65 11.32
N GLY A 379 5.43 -68.79 12.34
CA GLY A 379 4.37 -67.83 12.64
C GLY A 379 4.16 -66.84 11.50
N THR A 380 2.90 -66.63 11.14
CA THR A 380 2.48 -65.65 10.13
C THR A 380 1.44 -64.70 10.71
N ARG A 381 0.96 -63.76 9.88
CA ARG A 381 -0.14 -62.85 10.23
C ARG A 381 -1.44 -63.61 10.48
N GLU A 382 -1.66 -64.72 9.78
CA GLU A 382 -2.79 -65.60 10.05
C GLU A 382 -2.51 -66.39 11.33
N TYR A 383 -3.44 -66.29 12.28
CA TYR A 383 -3.31 -66.96 13.55
C TYR A 383 -3.36 -68.48 13.38
N ASP A 384 -2.30 -69.16 13.83
CA ASP A 384 -2.23 -70.62 13.95
C ASP A 384 -2.06 -70.98 15.43
N GLU A 385 -3.08 -71.64 15.99
CA GLU A 385 -3.13 -72.04 17.40
C GLU A 385 -1.94 -72.92 17.82
N LYS A 386 -1.47 -73.81 16.94
CA LYS A 386 -0.35 -74.71 17.25
C LYS A 386 0.96 -73.94 17.31
N ILE A 387 1.19 -73.09 16.31
CA ILE A 387 2.41 -72.28 16.24
C ILE A 387 2.44 -71.28 17.41
N PHE A 388 1.29 -70.68 17.73
CA PHE A 388 1.16 -69.79 18.87
C PHE A 388 1.42 -70.50 20.20
N GLY A 389 0.91 -71.72 20.38
CA GLY A 389 1.22 -72.55 21.55
C GLY A 389 2.73 -72.81 21.71
N ILE A 390 3.42 -73.18 20.63
CA ILE A 390 4.88 -73.39 20.63
C ILE A 390 5.63 -72.09 20.91
N PHE A 391 5.12 -70.97 20.40
CA PHE A 391 5.67 -69.65 20.70
C PHE A 391 5.53 -69.31 22.20
N CYS A 392 4.35 -69.49 22.78
CA CYS A 392 4.10 -69.30 24.20
C CYS A 392 4.97 -70.21 25.08
N ASP A 393 5.23 -71.46 24.66
CA ASP A 393 6.20 -72.33 25.33
C ASP A 393 7.60 -71.73 25.29
N ARG A 394 8.02 -71.24 24.12
CA ARG A 394 9.37 -70.73 23.89
C ARG A 394 9.68 -69.46 24.68
N VAL A 395 8.69 -68.58 24.84
CA VAL A 395 8.83 -67.35 25.61
C VAL A 395 8.40 -67.51 27.08
N ASP A 396 8.09 -68.75 27.52
CA ASP A 396 7.65 -69.10 28.89
C ASP A 396 6.39 -68.35 29.35
N TRP A 397 5.41 -68.29 28.44
CA TRP A 397 4.04 -67.87 28.73
C TRP A 397 3.11 -69.07 28.99
N TYR A 398 3.55 -70.31 28.73
CA TYR A 398 2.71 -71.53 28.81
C TYR A 398 2.17 -71.86 30.21
N LYS A 399 2.90 -71.53 31.29
CA LYS A 399 2.38 -71.71 32.67
C LYS A 399 1.12 -70.90 32.97
N LEU A 400 0.88 -69.84 32.21
CA LEU A 400 -0.31 -68.99 32.34
C LEU A 400 -1.57 -69.63 31.70
N VAL A 401 -1.39 -70.65 30.86
CA VAL A 401 -2.47 -71.22 30.03
C VAL A 401 -3.08 -72.49 30.66
N ARG A 402 -2.39 -73.24 31.54
CA ARG A 402 -2.87 -74.58 31.97
C ARG A 402 -3.26 -74.78 33.44
N GLU A 403 -2.97 -73.86 34.36
CA GLU A 403 -3.17 -74.13 35.80
C GLU A 403 -4.57 -73.83 36.37
N HIS A 404 -5.55 -73.37 35.57
CA HIS A 404 -6.94 -73.21 36.03
C HIS A 404 -7.94 -74.00 35.17
N THR A 405 -8.05 -75.29 35.44
CA THR A 405 -9.21 -76.07 35.03
C THR A 405 -10.47 -75.51 35.70
N ASN A 406 -11.40 -75.06 34.85
CA ASN A 406 -12.75 -74.54 35.12
C ASN A 406 -12.90 -73.04 35.41
N ASN A 407 -11.86 -72.22 35.21
CA ASN A 407 -11.99 -70.78 35.00
C ASN A 407 -10.69 -70.24 34.38
N TRP A 408 -10.68 -69.97 33.08
CA TRP A 408 -9.53 -69.46 32.32
C TRP A 408 -9.27 -67.98 32.64
N GLY A 409 -8.93 -67.67 33.89
CA GLY A 409 -8.60 -66.32 34.35
C GLY A 409 -7.11 -66.23 34.66
N MET A 410 -6.35 -65.51 33.84
CA MET A 410 -4.96 -65.22 34.15
C MET A 410 -4.87 -64.30 35.37
N ARG A 411 -4.21 -64.75 36.44
CA ARG A 411 -3.77 -63.85 37.52
C ARG A 411 -2.34 -63.42 37.21
N GLY A 412 -2.07 -62.11 37.20
CA GLY A 412 -0.73 -61.53 36.98
C GLY A 412 0.34 -61.87 38.03
N HIS A 413 0.15 -62.93 38.82
CA HIS A 413 1.06 -63.40 39.85
C HIS A 413 2.08 -64.44 39.36
N ASP A 414 1.93 -65.00 38.15
CA ASP A 414 2.79 -66.08 37.63
C ASP A 414 3.78 -65.67 36.51
N ILE A 415 3.75 -64.41 36.05
CA ILE A 415 4.76 -63.88 35.11
C ILE A 415 6.07 -63.61 35.86
N GLN A 416 7.19 -64.18 35.39
CA GLN A 416 8.51 -63.95 35.98
C GLN A 416 9.13 -62.65 35.44
N TYR A 417 8.84 -61.53 36.09
CA TYR A 417 9.46 -60.23 35.81
C TYR A 417 10.92 -60.16 36.32
N LYS A 418 11.80 -61.01 35.78
CA LYS A 418 13.22 -61.13 36.16
C LYS A 418 14.11 -61.07 34.92
N TYR A 419 15.32 -60.53 35.08
CA TYR A 419 16.32 -60.43 34.00
C TYR A 419 16.64 -61.79 33.33
N ASN A 420 16.57 -62.90 34.07
CA ASN A 420 16.88 -64.24 33.56
C ASN A 420 15.73 -64.92 32.79
N ALA A 421 14.61 -64.24 32.55
CA ALA A 421 13.52 -64.80 31.76
C ALA A 421 13.94 -65.07 30.30
N PRO A 422 13.29 -66.02 29.59
CA PRO A 422 13.66 -66.35 28.20
C PRO A 422 13.61 -65.14 27.26
N ALA A 423 14.36 -65.22 26.16
CA ALA A 423 14.29 -64.18 25.13
C ALA A 423 12.85 -64.06 24.58
N GLY A 424 12.37 -62.83 24.39
CA GLY A 424 11.01 -62.54 23.97
C GLY A 424 9.95 -62.63 25.09
N HIS A 425 10.34 -62.90 26.34
CA HIS A 425 9.38 -62.99 27.45
C HIS A 425 8.61 -61.69 27.71
N LEU A 426 9.23 -60.53 27.44
CA LEU A 426 8.66 -59.20 27.64
C LEU A 426 8.84 -58.32 26.39
N PRO A 427 8.01 -57.28 26.20
CA PRO A 427 6.78 -56.98 26.95
C PRO A 427 5.69 -58.03 26.70
N VAL A 428 4.84 -58.35 27.69
CA VAL A 428 3.90 -59.49 27.58
C VAL A 428 2.71 -59.15 26.69
N LEU A 429 2.21 -57.92 26.77
CA LEU A 429 1.18 -57.21 25.95
C LEU A 429 -0.09 -57.92 25.41
N ALA A 430 -0.15 -59.25 25.38
CA ALA A 430 -1.28 -60.05 24.92
C ALA A 430 -2.28 -60.40 26.03
N LEU A 431 -2.10 -59.91 27.27
CA LEU A 431 -2.91 -60.40 28.40
C LEU A 431 -3.61 -59.31 29.21
N ASP A 432 -3.05 -58.11 29.30
CA ASP A 432 -3.69 -56.98 30.03
C ASP A 432 -4.44 -56.01 29.10
N VAL A 433 -4.10 -55.93 27.81
CA VAL A 433 -4.84 -55.11 26.83
C VAL A 433 -6.22 -55.70 26.51
N LEU A 434 -6.36 -57.02 26.62
CA LEU A 434 -7.56 -57.78 26.25
C LEU A 434 -8.57 -57.99 27.38
N ASN A 435 -8.16 -57.79 28.62
CA ASN A 435 -9.03 -57.95 29.79
C ASN A 435 -9.71 -56.63 30.20
N GLY A 436 -10.15 -55.85 29.22
CA GLY A 436 -10.96 -54.63 29.41
C GLY A 436 -12.25 -54.83 30.22
N LEU A 437 -12.60 -56.06 30.58
CA LEU A 437 -13.47 -56.36 31.70
C LEU A 437 -12.95 -57.61 32.44
N PHE A 438 -12.65 -57.45 33.72
CA PHE A 438 -12.98 -58.51 34.68
C PHE A 438 -14.43 -58.90 34.40
N LEU A 439 -14.66 -60.16 34.05
CA LEU A 439 -15.94 -60.80 33.69
C LEU A 439 -16.19 -60.88 32.17
N TYR A 440 -15.95 -62.08 31.61
CA TYR A 440 -16.38 -62.57 30.30
C TYR A 440 -15.67 -61.99 29.06
N ALA A 441 -14.57 -62.61 28.61
CA ALA A 441 -14.18 -62.56 27.20
C ALA A 441 -13.43 -63.83 26.74
N ASP A 442 -13.75 -64.22 25.52
CA ASP A 442 -13.42 -65.44 24.77
C ASP A 442 -11.94 -65.44 24.32
N GLU A 443 -11.24 -66.59 24.41
CA GLU A 443 -9.81 -66.79 24.07
C GLU A 443 -9.43 -66.37 22.63
N LYS A 444 -10.42 -66.12 21.77
CA LYS A 444 -10.24 -65.88 20.33
C LYS A 444 -9.73 -64.49 19.94
N LEU A 445 -9.76 -63.49 20.83
CA LEU A 445 -9.38 -62.11 20.49
C LEU A 445 -7.92 -61.75 20.77
N SER A 446 -7.25 -62.43 21.72
CA SER A 446 -5.88 -62.09 22.15
C SER A 446 -4.81 -62.53 21.17
N SER A 447 -5.02 -63.70 20.62
CA SER A 447 -4.15 -64.40 19.70
C SER A 447 -3.98 -63.72 18.32
N PRO A 448 -5.04 -63.19 17.67
CA PRO A 448 -4.92 -62.46 16.41
C PRO A 448 -4.23 -61.09 16.53
N LEU A 449 -4.37 -60.38 17.66
CA LEU A 449 -3.73 -59.08 17.85
C LEU A 449 -2.21 -59.19 17.91
N LEU A 450 -1.70 -60.18 18.66
CA LEU A 450 -0.26 -60.39 18.74
C LEU A 450 0.30 -60.89 17.40
N ALA A 451 -0.42 -61.77 16.70
CA ALA A 451 -0.03 -62.19 15.35
C ALA A 451 0.02 -60.99 14.38
N ALA A 452 -0.93 -60.06 14.46
CA ALA A 452 -0.93 -58.82 13.68
C ALA A 452 0.27 -57.93 14.03
N LEU A 453 0.52 -57.71 15.33
CA LEU A 453 1.65 -56.91 15.81
C LEU A 453 2.98 -57.51 15.34
N LEU A 454 3.25 -58.79 15.62
CA LEU A 454 4.50 -59.46 15.25
C LEU A 454 4.68 -59.64 13.74
N SER A 455 3.63 -59.42 12.95
CA SER A 455 3.70 -59.44 11.48
C SER A 455 3.87 -58.05 10.85
N ARG A 456 3.90 -56.98 11.65
CA ARG A 456 4.16 -55.63 11.15
C ARG A 456 5.55 -55.52 10.51
N PRO A 457 5.68 -54.95 9.29
CA PRO A 457 6.95 -54.90 8.57
C PRO A 457 7.96 -53.92 9.16
N ASP A 458 7.51 -52.97 9.98
CA ASP A 458 8.28 -51.88 10.57
C ASP A 458 8.78 -52.12 12.01
N LEU A 459 8.52 -53.33 12.53
CA LEU A 459 9.23 -54.01 13.63
C LEU A 459 10.43 -54.80 13.12
#